data_AF-A0A971SET2-F1
#
_entry.id   AF-A0A971SET2-F1
#
_cell.length_a   1.000
_cell.length_b   1.000
_cell.length_c   1.000
_cell.angle_alpha   90.00
_cell.angle_beta   90.00
_cell.angle_gamma   90.00
#
_symmetry.space_group_name_H-M   'P 1'
#
loop_
_entity.id
_entity.type
_entity.pdbx_description
1 polymer ?
#
loop_
_entity_poly.entity_id
_entity_poly.type
_entity_poly.pdbx_seq_one_letter_code
_entity_poly.pdbx_strand_id
1 'polypeptide(L)'
;MKEFLWHDRKRIMGLPISFTKYSLTEDRLFTDVGFLSSTEEQLQLYMVKDISLKRSLFQKMLGLGTVVLETGDSSNPRVELENIPNSREVKEKIYELVVENKKDRRVMYHENFGGQDDEADEVIDL
;
A
#
# COMPACT_ATOMS: atom_id res chain seq x y z
N MET A 1 -12.98 -0.18 -16.57
CA MET A 1 -13.22 0.06 -15.13
C MET A 1 -12.13 -0.73 -14.42
N LYS A 2 -11.22 -0.09 -13.68
CA LYS A 2 -10.17 -0.84 -12.98
C LYS A 2 -10.82 -1.73 -11.92
N GLU A 3 -10.44 -3.00 -11.88
CA GLU A 3 -10.98 -3.96 -10.92
C GLU A 3 -10.30 -3.76 -9.56
N PHE A 4 -11.10 -3.72 -8.49
CA PHE A 4 -10.56 -3.64 -7.13
C PHE A 4 -10.13 -5.03 -6.69
N LEU A 5 -8.82 -5.23 -6.53
CA LEU A 5 -8.24 -6.51 -6.10
C LEU A 5 -8.48 -6.79 -4.62
N TRP A 6 -8.60 -5.75 -3.81
CA TRP A 6 -8.91 -5.87 -2.40
C TRP A 6 -9.59 -4.59 -1.90
N HIS A 7 -10.55 -4.75 -1.00
CA HIS A 7 -11.20 -3.63 -0.32
C HIS A 7 -11.42 -4.00 1.15
N ASP A 8 -11.15 -3.07 2.06
CA ASP A 8 -11.50 -3.25 3.46
C ASP A 8 -11.69 -1.89 4.13
N ARG A 9 -12.14 -1.92 5.38
CA ARG A 9 -12.36 -0.73 6.21
C ARG A 9 -11.61 -0.88 7.52
N LYS A 10 -11.11 0.24 8.04
CA LYS A 10 -10.49 0.26 9.36
C LYS A 10 -11.51 -0.22 10.40
N ARG A 11 -11.09 -1.12 11.28
CA ARG A 11 -11.93 -1.63 12.37
C ARG A 11 -11.58 -0.93 13.67
N ILE A 12 -12.57 -0.62 14.49
CA ILE A 12 -12.37 -0.10 15.85
C ILE A 12 -12.87 -1.20 16.79
N MET A 13 -11.98 -1.73 17.65
CA MET A 13 -12.28 -2.86 18.53
C MET A 13 -12.88 -4.08 17.80
N GLY A 14 -12.48 -4.32 16.54
CA GLY A 14 -12.98 -5.42 15.71
C GLY A 14 -14.25 -5.13 14.91
N LEU A 15 -14.93 -4.00 15.15
CA LEU A 15 -16.14 -3.60 14.43
C LEU A 15 -15.84 -2.62 13.29
N PRO A 16 -16.48 -2.75 12.11
CA PRO A 16 -16.26 -1.88 10.95
C PRO A 16 -17.03 -0.56 11.05
N ILE A 17 -16.86 0.17 12.15
CA ILE A 17 -17.59 1.43 12.44
C ILE A 17 -16.80 2.65 11.95
N SER A 18 -15.56 2.46 11.49
CA SER A 18 -14.80 3.59 10.95
C SER A 18 -15.34 4.04 9.59
N PHE A 19 -15.09 5.30 9.28
CA PHE A 19 -15.32 5.88 7.97
C PHE A 19 -14.07 5.87 7.09
N THR A 20 -13.06 5.09 7.47
CA THR A 20 -11.82 4.94 6.70
C THR A 20 -11.90 3.66 5.87
N LYS A 21 -11.87 3.82 4.55
CA LYS A 21 -11.89 2.71 3.59
C LYS A 21 -10.58 2.65 2.85
N TYR A 22 -10.10 1.43 2.65
CA TYR A 22 -8.91 1.13 1.87
C TYR A 22 -9.33 0.28 0.68
N SER A 23 -8.89 0.68 -0.51
CA SER A 23 -9.12 -0.09 -1.73
C SER A 23 -7.81 -0.23 -2.49
N LEU A 24 -7.51 -1.42 -2.97
CA LEU A 24 -6.29 -1.75 -3.68
C LEU A 24 -6.65 -2.17 -5.10
N THR A 25 -5.96 -1.56 -6.05
CA THR A 25 -5.99 -1.92 -7.47
C THR A 25 -4.61 -2.45 -7.87
N GLU A 26 -4.46 -2.83 -9.14
CA GLU A 26 -3.18 -3.32 -9.67
C GLU A 26 -2.03 -2.32 -9.48
N ASP A 27 -2.26 -1.01 -9.66
CA ASP A 27 -1.21 0.02 -9.65
C ASP A 27 -1.31 1.03 -8.51
N ARG A 28 -2.45 1.09 -7.81
CA ARG A 28 -2.73 2.12 -6.81
C ARG A 28 -3.42 1.58 -5.56
N LEU A 29 -3.08 2.18 -4.43
CA LEU A 29 -3.82 2.10 -3.17
C LEU A 29 -4.63 3.38 -2.96
N PHE A 30 -5.90 3.24 -2.64
CA PHE A 30 -6.84 4.30 -2.34
C PHE A 30 -7.16 4.30 -0.85
N THR A 31 -7.11 5.47 -0.23
CA THR A 31 -7.50 5.69 1.17
C THR A 31 -8.57 6.76 1.21
N ASP A 32 -9.82 6.38 1.48
CA ASP A 32 -10.96 7.28 1.63
C ASP A 32 -11.21 7.50 3.12
N VAL A 33 -11.09 8.75 3.59
CA VAL A 33 -11.31 9.14 4.99
C VAL A 33 -12.37 10.23 5.05
N GLY A 34 -13.48 9.98 5.75
CA GLY A 34 -14.43 11.05 6.05
C GLY A 34 -15.81 10.63 6.53
N PHE A 35 -16.40 11.43 7.43
CA PHE A 35 -17.76 11.23 7.92
C PHE A 35 -18.78 12.17 7.25
N LEU A 36 -18.48 13.48 7.22
CA LEU A 36 -19.31 14.52 6.58
C LEU A 36 -18.67 15.08 5.31
N SER A 37 -17.33 15.10 5.27
CA SER A 37 -16.50 15.42 4.11
C SER A 37 -15.54 14.26 3.90
N SER A 38 -15.55 13.68 2.70
CA SER A 38 -14.65 12.59 2.31
C SER A 38 -13.45 13.13 1.55
N THR A 39 -12.26 12.77 2.01
CA THR A 39 -11.00 13.00 1.31
C THR A 39 -10.49 11.65 0.80
N GLU A 40 -10.30 11.54 -0.51
CA GLU A 40 -9.68 10.38 -1.13
C GLU A 40 -8.21 10.68 -1.44
N GLU A 41 -7.31 9.87 -0.87
CA GLU A 41 -5.89 9.89 -1.17
C GLU A 41 -5.51 8.68 -2.01
N GLN A 42 -4.64 8.89 -3.00
CA GLN A 42 -4.16 7.84 -3.91
C GLN A 42 -2.65 7.70 -3.78
N LEU A 43 -2.18 6.49 -3.49
CA LEU A 43 -0.78 6.13 -3.46
C LEU A 43 -0.48 5.21 -4.64
N GLN A 44 0.49 5.60 -5.47
CA GLN A 44 0.98 4.77 -6.56
C GLN A 44 1.92 3.69 -6.02
N LEU A 45 1.65 2.42 -6.34
CA LEU A 45 2.36 1.29 -5.73
C LEU A 45 3.86 1.28 -6.09
N TYR A 46 4.25 1.74 -7.28
CA TYR A 46 5.67 1.83 -7.63
C TYR A 46 6.46 2.82 -6.74
N MET A 47 5.79 3.78 -6.07
CA MET A 47 6.42 4.75 -5.18
C MET A 47 6.63 4.22 -3.77
N VAL A 48 6.13 3.03 -3.46
CA VAL A 48 6.33 2.38 -2.17
C VAL A 48 7.78 1.94 -2.06
N LYS A 49 8.45 2.41 -1.00
CA LYS A 49 9.83 2.08 -0.67
C LYS A 49 9.87 0.85 0.22
N ASP A 50 9.21 0.93 1.37
CA ASP A 50 9.17 -0.14 2.36
C ASP A 50 7.73 -0.47 2.80
N ILE A 51 7.53 -1.72 3.23
CA ILE A 51 6.27 -2.23 3.74
C ILE A 51 6.52 -2.96 5.06
N SER A 52 6.00 -2.41 6.15
CA SER A 52 6.12 -3.01 7.49
C SER A 52 4.76 -3.37 8.10
N LEU A 53 4.78 -4.30 9.06
CA LEU A 53 3.59 -4.79 9.75
C LEU A 53 3.71 -4.53 11.25
N LYS A 54 2.86 -3.66 11.79
CA LYS A 54 2.78 -3.35 13.22
C LYS A 54 1.58 -4.05 13.86
N ARG A 55 1.81 -4.70 15.01
CA ARG A 55 0.76 -5.39 15.78
C ARG A 55 0.93 -5.19 17.28
N SER A 56 0.00 -4.49 17.91
CA SER A 56 -0.10 -4.41 19.37
C SER A 56 -0.60 -5.74 19.97
N LEU A 57 -0.48 -5.91 21.29
CA LEU A 57 -0.98 -7.11 21.98
C LEU A 57 -2.48 -7.33 21.75
N PHE A 58 -3.29 -6.26 21.82
CA PHE A 58 -4.72 -6.33 21.54
C PHE A 58 -5.02 -6.68 20.08
N GLN A 59 -4.28 -6.12 19.13
CA GLN A 59 -4.43 -6.46 17.72
C GLN A 59 -4.11 -7.94 17.48
N LYS A 60 -3.06 -8.48 18.13
CA LYS A 60 -2.73 -9.92 18.05
C LYS A 60 -3.88 -10.79 18.60
N MET A 61 -4.47 -10.42 19.73
CA MET A 61 -5.61 -11.15 20.30
C MET A 61 -6.87 -11.11 19.41
N LEU A 62 -7.10 -10.00 18.70
CA LEU A 62 -8.25 -9.81 17.80
C LEU A 62 -7.98 -10.24 16.34
N GLY A 63 -6.79 -10.77 16.03
CA GLY A 63 -6.41 -11.14 14.66
C GLY A 63 -6.23 -9.94 13.70
N LEU A 64 -6.03 -8.75 14.24
CA LEU A 64 -5.86 -7.50 13.49
C LEU A 64 -4.37 -7.12 13.37
N GLY A 65 -4.07 -6.17 12.49
CA GLY A 65 -2.78 -5.48 12.47
C GLY A 65 -2.82 -4.22 11.62
N THR A 66 -1.75 -3.44 11.70
CA THR A 66 -1.57 -2.23 10.90
C THR A 66 -0.48 -2.46 9.87
N VAL A 67 -0.82 -2.36 8.59
CA VAL A 67 0.17 -2.38 7.50
C VAL A 67 0.64 -0.95 7.27
N VAL A 68 1.94 -0.72 7.27
CA VAL A 68 2.55 0.59 7.12
C VAL A 68 3.33 0.60 5.81
N LEU A 69 3.01 1.57 4.96
CA LEU A 69 3.67 1.80 3.69
C LEU A 69 4.49 3.08 3.80
N GLU A 70 5.79 2.97 3.56
CA GLU A 70 6.69 4.12 3.46
C GLU A 70 6.85 4.46 1.98
N THR A 71 6.64 5.73 1.65
CA THR A 71 6.57 6.19 0.26
C THR A 71 7.74 7.10 -0.07
N GLY A 72 8.08 7.18 -1.35
CA GLY A 72 9.00 8.17 -1.88
C GLY A 72 8.39 9.55 -2.13
N ASP A 73 7.08 9.72 -1.90
CA ASP A 73 6.40 11.00 -2.11
C ASP A 73 6.69 11.96 -0.96
N SER A 74 7.06 13.20 -1.28
CA SER A 74 7.26 14.26 -0.29
C SER A 74 5.95 14.73 0.34
N SER A 75 4.82 14.54 -0.34
CA SER A 75 3.50 14.99 0.13
C SER A 75 2.92 14.04 1.17
N ASN A 76 3.06 12.73 0.95
CA ASN A 76 2.49 11.68 1.81
C ASN A 76 3.54 10.59 2.08
N PRO A 77 4.52 10.86 2.96
CA PRO A 77 5.68 9.98 3.16
C PRO A 77 5.32 8.63 3.81
N ARG A 78 4.15 8.53 4.44
CA ARG A 78 3.75 7.34 5.20
C ARG A 78 2.23 7.14 5.16
N VAL A 79 1.79 5.95 4.76
CA VAL A 79 0.39 5.55 4.73
C VAL A 79 0.18 4.35 5.66
N GLU A 80 -0.85 4.40 6.50
CA GLU A 80 -1.17 3.34 7.47
C GLU A 80 -2.54 2.74 7.19
N LEU A 81 -2.56 1.43 6.93
CA LEU A 81 -3.77 0.64 6.84
C LEU A 81 -4.03 0.03 8.21
N GLU A 82 -4.84 0.71 9.02
CA GLU A 82 -5.01 0.39 10.43
C GLU A 82 -6.08 -0.68 10.69
N ASN A 83 -5.79 -1.55 11.67
CA ASN A 83 -6.73 -2.55 12.19
C ASN A 83 -7.34 -3.45 11.09
N ILE A 84 -6.48 -3.90 10.18
CA ILE A 84 -6.81 -4.78 9.07
C ILE A 84 -6.78 -6.25 9.54
N PRO A 85 -7.88 -7.01 9.31
CA PRO A 85 -7.88 -8.46 9.51
C PRO A 85 -6.94 -9.14 8.52
N ASN A 86 -6.35 -10.26 8.90
CA ASN A 86 -5.37 -10.97 8.05
C ASN A 86 -4.28 -10.05 7.50
N SER A 87 -3.86 -9.05 8.30
CA SER A 87 -2.90 -8.01 7.90
C SER A 87 -1.58 -8.53 7.34
N ARG A 88 -1.22 -9.79 7.60
CA ARG A 88 -0.05 -10.44 6.98
C ARG A 88 -0.32 -10.75 5.51
N GLU A 89 -1.45 -11.37 5.18
CA GLU A 89 -1.85 -11.68 3.80
C GLU A 89 -2.01 -10.39 3.00
N VAL A 90 -2.63 -9.37 3.60
CA VAL A 90 -2.76 -8.05 2.95
C VAL A 90 -1.38 -7.43 2.68
N LYS A 91 -0.45 -7.53 3.64
CA LYS A 91 0.93 -7.06 3.46
C LYS A 91 1.63 -7.78 2.29
N GLU A 92 1.56 -9.11 2.24
CA GLU A 92 2.16 -9.89 1.14
C GLU A 92 1.51 -9.55 -0.20
N LYS A 93 0.19 -9.40 -0.26
CA LYS A 93 -0.52 -9.00 -1.48
C LYS A 93 -0.09 -7.63 -1.99
N ILE A 94 0.06 -6.65 -1.11
CA ILE A 94 0.55 -5.31 -1.50
C ILE A 94 2.00 -5.43 -1.98
N TYR A 95 2.84 -6.22 -1.30
CA TYR A 95 4.22 -6.44 -1.70
C TYR A 95 4.36 -7.03 -3.11
N GLU A 96 3.58 -8.05 -3.43
CA GLU A 96 3.55 -8.67 -4.77
C GLU A 96 3.22 -7.63 -5.86
N LEU A 97 2.16 -6.84 -5.66
CA LEU A 97 1.76 -5.80 -6.61
C LEU A 97 2.80 -4.70 -6.74
N VAL A 98 3.45 -4.28 -5.64
CA VAL A 98 4.53 -3.30 -5.68
C VAL A 98 5.71 -3.81 -6.52
N VAL A 99 6.10 -5.08 -6.34
CA VAL A 99 7.18 -5.71 -7.11
C VAL A 99 6.82 -5.80 -8.59
N GLU A 100 5.59 -6.19 -8.92
CA GLU A 100 5.09 -6.27 -10.29
C GLU A 100 5.13 -4.89 -10.98
N ASN A 101 4.59 -3.85 -10.34
CA ASN A 101 4.61 -2.49 -10.88
C ASN A 101 6.02 -1.95 -11.10
N LYS A 102 6.96 -2.26 -10.19
CA LYS A 102 8.37 -1.87 -10.35
C LYS A 102 9.01 -2.58 -11.55
N LYS A 103 8.69 -3.86 -11.77
CA LYS A 103 9.18 -4.63 -12.93
C LYS A 103 8.62 -4.10 -14.24
N ASP A 104 7.30 -3.89 -14.34
CA ASP A 104 6.66 -3.40 -15.56
C ASP A 104 7.22 -2.04 -15.98
N ARG A 105 7.42 -1.16 -15.00
CA ARG A 105 8.00 0.15 -15.25
C ARG A 105 9.46 0.05 -15.70
N ARG A 106 10.24 -0.85 -15.11
CA ARG A 106 11.63 -1.13 -15.55
C ARG A 106 11.67 -1.66 -16.99
N VAL A 107 10.81 -2.60 -17.34
CA VAL A 107 10.73 -3.15 -18.72
C VAL A 107 10.37 -2.03 -19.69
N MET A 108 9.35 -1.23 -19.38
CA MET A 108 8.97 -0.07 -20.19
C MET A 108 10.12 0.93 -20.38
N TYR A 109 10.91 1.22 -19.35
CA TYR A 109 12.07 2.09 -19.47
C TYR A 109 13.15 1.47 -20.36
N HIS A 110 13.44 0.19 -20.18
CA HIS A 110 14.48 -0.49 -20.95
C HIS A 110 14.13 -0.59 -22.44
N GLU A 111 12.86 -0.88 -22.75
CA GLU A 111 12.35 -0.94 -24.13
C GLU A 111 12.34 0.44 -24.81
N ASN A 112 11.96 1.50 -24.09
CA ASN A 112 11.84 2.85 -24.66
C ASN A 112 13.15 3.63 -24.75
N PHE A 113 14.13 3.33 -23.89
CA PHE A 113 15.34 4.15 -23.76
C PHE A 113 16.66 3.39 -23.98
N GLY A 114 16.62 2.10 -24.34
CA GLY A 114 17.78 1.37 -24.84
C GLY A 114 19.01 1.49 -23.94
N GLY A 115 18.94 0.91 -22.74
CA GLY A 115 20.08 0.58 -21.89
C GLY A 115 21.12 1.68 -21.72
N GLN A 116 20.85 2.64 -20.84
CA GLN A 116 21.92 3.37 -20.15
C GLN A 116 21.77 3.01 -18.67
N ASP A 117 22.32 1.86 -18.33
CA ASP A 117 22.52 1.39 -16.97
C ASP A 117 23.45 2.40 -16.29
N ASP A 118 23.01 3.07 -15.21
CA ASP A 118 23.90 3.68 -14.19
C ASP A 118 23.16 4.26 -12.95
N GLU A 119 21.82 4.28 -12.85
CA GLU A 119 21.14 4.84 -11.65
C GLU A 119 19.98 4.01 -11.05
N ALA A 120 19.78 2.75 -11.47
CA ALA A 120 18.67 1.93 -10.96
C ALA A 120 19.05 1.00 -9.78
N ASP A 121 20.34 0.84 -9.48
CA ASP A 121 20.83 -0.15 -8.50
C ASP A 121 20.94 0.40 -7.06
N GLU A 122 20.67 1.68 -6.81
CA GLU A 122 20.78 2.26 -5.45
C GLU A 122 19.53 2.11 -4.57
N VAL A 123 18.40 1.61 -5.10
CA VAL A 123 17.11 1.58 -4.37
C VAL A 123 16.67 0.20 -3.89
N ILE A 124 17.49 -0.84 -4.07
CA ILE A 124 17.12 -2.23 -3.73
C ILE A 124 17.77 -2.73 -2.42
N ASP A 125 18.68 -1.98 -1.80
CA ASP A 125 19.42 -2.45 -0.61
C ASP A 125 19.16 -1.66 0.68
N LEU A 126 17.89 -1.35 0.97
CA LEU A 126 17.45 -0.89 2.31
C LEU A 126 16.25 -1.69 2.82
#